data_AF-A0AAD5NXJ7-F1
#
_entry.id   AF-A0AAD5NXJ7-F1
#
_cell.length_a   1.000
_cell.length_b   1.000
_cell.length_c   1.000
_cell.angle_alpha   90.00
_cell.angle_beta   90.00
_cell.angle_gamma   90.00
#
_symmetry.space_group_name_H-M   'P 1'
#
loop_
_entity.id
_entity.type
_entity.pdbx_description
1 polymer ?
#
loop_
_entity_poly.entity_id
_entity_poly.type
_entity_poly.pdbx_seq_one_letter_code
_entity_poly.pdbx_strand_id
1 'polypeptide(L)'
;MVVGECWLTMDLLRSELMQLVQLIIPVESAYRAISYFSDLGLFQFKDLNAEKSPYQRIYAAQAGEFFTSAQSRAAAQLRELEGRHNGEGSIDSPLLLEQVKFLSFYF
;
A
#
# COMPACT_ATOMS: atom_id res chain seq x y z
N MET A 1 -24.37 35.67 16.51
CA MET A 1 -24.53 34.81 15.32
C MET A 1 -23.51 35.26 14.29
N VAL A 2 -22.37 34.58 14.19
CA VAL A 2 -21.46 34.76 13.06
C VAL A 2 -21.77 33.63 12.09
N VAL A 3 -22.53 33.97 11.05
CA VAL A 3 -22.65 33.23 9.79
C VAL A 3 -21.25 33.33 9.19
N GLY A 4 -20.42 32.29 9.16
CA GLY A 4 -20.70 31.07 8.41
C GLY A 4 -20.27 31.30 6.96
N GLU A 5 -18.96 31.50 6.71
CA GLU A 5 -18.26 31.40 5.41
C GLU A 5 -16.74 31.32 5.65
N CYS A 6 -16.20 30.12 5.93
CA CYS A 6 -14.76 29.82 5.81
C CYS A 6 -14.47 28.49 5.11
N TRP A 7 -15.49 27.78 4.61
CA TRP A 7 -15.33 26.37 4.23
C TRP A 7 -15.18 26.09 2.72
N LEU A 8 -15.03 27.09 1.86
CA LEU A 8 -14.94 26.87 0.41
C LEU A 8 -13.84 27.68 -0.31
N THR A 9 -12.92 28.32 0.41
CA THR A 9 -11.70 28.85 -0.21
C THR A 9 -10.62 27.79 -0.10
N MET A 10 -10.28 27.15 -1.22
CA MET A 10 -9.01 26.44 -1.33
C MET A 10 -7.90 27.50 -1.25
N ASP A 11 -7.42 27.79 -0.05
CA ASP A 11 -6.22 28.60 0.14
C ASP A 11 -5.05 27.79 -0.42
N LEU A 12 -4.68 28.04 -1.68
CA LEU A 12 -3.62 27.34 -2.42
C LEU A 12 -2.26 27.28 -1.69
N LEU A 13 -2.08 28.07 -0.63
CA LEU A 13 -0.85 28.19 0.16
C LEU A 13 -0.94 27.56 1.56
N ARG A 14 -2.07 26.96 1.95
CA ARG A 14 -2.25 26.34 3.28
C ARG A 14 -2.77 24.91 3.14
N SER A 15 -2.31 24.01 4.01
CA SER A 15 -2.83 22.65 4.07
C SER A 15 -4.31 22.63 4.47
N GLU A 16 -5.06 21.71 3.86
CA GLU A 16 -6.44 21.42 4.28
C GLU A 16 -6.49 20.92 5.73
N LEU A 17 -7.58 21.25 6.43
CA LEU A 17 -7.76 20.82 7.82
C LEU A 17 -7.94 19.30 7.89
N MET A 18 -7.16 18.65 8.75
CA MET A 18 -7.30 17.22 9.03
C MET A 18 -8.05 17.00 10.35
N GLN A 19 -8.90 15.98 10.39
CA GLN A 19 -9.62 15.57 11.59
C GLN A 19 -9.25 14.14 11.97
N LEU A 20 -8.92 13.93 13.25
CA LEU A 20 -8.73 12.59 13.79
C LEU A 20 -10.08 11.96 14.09
N VAL A 21 -10.33 10.78 13.52
CA VAL A 21 -11.56 10.03 13.72
C VAL A 21 -11.23 8.64 14.27
N GLN A 22 -12.00 8.19 15.27
CA GLN A 22 -11.93 6.81 15.76
C GLN A 22 -12.90 5.95 14.96
N LEU A 23 -12.38 4.92 14.29
CA LEU A 23 -13.16 4.00 13.48
C LEU A 23 -13.28 2.65 14.18
N ILE A 24 -14.50 2.17 14.36
CA ILE A 24 -14.81 0.85 14.93
C ILE A 24 -15.44 0.01 13.83
N ILE A 25 -14.77 -1.07 13.42
CA ILE A 25 -15.22 -1.92 12.32
C ILE A 25 -15.45 -3.34 12.86
N PRO A 26 -16.66 -3.92 12.68
CA PRO A 26 -16.90 -5.33 12.93
C PRO A 26 -16.00 -6.21 12.04
N VAL A 27 -15.52 -7.34 12.56
CA VAL A 27 -14.56 -8.18 11.83
C VAL A 27 -15.16 -8.76 10.54
N GLU A 28 -16.47 -9.04 10.54
CA GLU A 28 -17.21 -9.60 9.40
C GLU A 28 -17.26 -8.65 8.21
N SER A 29 -17.19 -7.34 8.46
CA SER A 29 -17.24 -6.29 7.44
C SER A 29 -15.90 -5.63 7.17
N ALA A 30 -14.84 -5.99 7.91
CA ALA A 30 -13.52 -5.37 7.83
C ALA A 30 -12.97 -5.31 6.40
N TYR A 31 -12.98 -6.42 5.68
CA TYR A 31 -12.45 -6.47 4.31
C TYR A 31 -13.19 -5.51 3.36
N ARG A 32 -14.54 -5.52 3.42
CA ARG A 32 -15.37 -4.65 2.58
C ARG A 32 -15.16 -3.18 2.94
N ALA A 33 -15.10 -2.85 4.23
CA ALA A 33 -14.88 -1.49 4.69
C ALA A 33 -13.52 -0.94 4.24
N ILE A 34 -12.45 -1.72 4.40
CA ILE A 34 -11.10 -1.33 3.96
C ILE A 34 -11.04 -1.12 2.44
N SER A 35 -11.70 -1.98 1.65
CA SER A 35 -11.80 -1.78 0.19
C SER A 35 -12.41 -0.42 -0.15
N TYR A 36 -13.56 -0.07 0.46
CA TYR A 36 -14.19 1.23 0.21
C TYR A 36 -13.33 2.42 0.65
N PHE A 37 -12.62 2.32 1.78
CA PHE A 37 -11.71 3.39 2.20
C PHE A 37 -10.54 3.58 1.24
N SER A 38 -10.00 2.48 0.72
CA SER A 38 -8.93 2.52 -0.28
C SER A 38 -9.40 3.19 -1.57
N ASP A 39 -10.62 2.88 -2.02
CA ASP A 39 -11.18 3.47 -3.24
C ASP A 39 -11.46 4.96 -3.09
N LEU A 40 -11.83 5.41 -1.88
CA LEU A 40 -12.03 6.83 -1.57
C LEU A 40 -10.70 7.62 -1.52
N GLY A 41 -9.64 7.03 -0.96
CA GLY A 41 -8.32 7.69 -0.85
C GLY A 41 -8.25 8.88 0.10
N LEU A 42 -9.24 9.07 0.97
CA LEU A 42 -9.35 10.24 1.88
C LEU A 42 -8.84 9.96 3.30
N PHE A 43 -8.50 8.71 3.62
CA PHE A 43 -8.13 8.30 4.97
C PHE A 43 -6.63 8.08 5.10
N GLN A 44 -6.04 8.67 6.13
CA GLN A 44 -4.69 8.35 6.57
C GLN A 44 -4.76 7.56 7.90
N PHE A 45 -4.30 6.32 7.88
CA PHE A 45 -4.29 5.48 9.07
C PHE A 45 -3.05 5.75 9.93
N LYS A 46 -3.28 5.84 11.25
CA LYS A 46 -2.21 5.88 12.25
C LYS A 46 -1.92 4.48 12.77
N ASP A 47 -0.65 4.12 12.87
CA ASP A 47 -0.26 2.85 13.50
C ASP A 47 -0.55 2.91 15.01
N LEU A 48 -1.52 2.09 15.45
CA LEU A 48 -1.89 1.95 16.85
C LEU A 48 -1.08 0.87 17.58
N ASN A 49 -0.27 0.08 16.87
CA ASN A 49 0.55 -1.01 17.42
C ASN A 49 2.04 -0.78 17.09
N ALA A 50 2.51 0.46 17.15
CA ALA A 50 3.87 0.84 16.80
C ALA A 50 4.94 0.16 17.69
N GLU A 51 4.55 -0.28 18.88
CA GLU A 51 5.39 -1.01 19.83
C GLU A 51 5.57 -2.50 19.47
N LYS A 52 4.77 -3.04 18.54
CA LYS A 52 4.82 -4.45 18.13
C LYS A 52 5.63 -4.62 16.85
N SER A 53 6.46 -5.67 16.83
CA SER A 53 7.17 -6.04 15.61
C SER A 53 6.19 -6.50 14.51
N PRO A 54 6.55 -6.38 13.21
CA PRO A 54 5.70 -6.81 12.11
C PRO A 54 5.22 -8.27 12.26
N TYR A 55 6.07 -9.16 12.77
CA TYR A 55 5.80 -10.60 12.95
C TYR A 55 4.81 -10.91 14.08
N GLN A 56 4.55 -9.98 14.98
CA GLN A 56 3.61 -10.14 16.11
C GLN A 56 2.21 -9.61 15.79
N ARG A 57 2.01 -9.04 14.60
CA ARG A 57 0.72 -8.48 14.18
C ARG A 57 -0.22 -9.59 13.73
N ILE A 58 -1.52 -9.39 13.97
CA ILE A 58 -2.58 -10.39 13.73
C ILE A 58 -2.57 -10.89 12.27
N TYR A 59 -2.28 -10.03 11.30
CA TYR A 59 -2.29 -10.37 9.87
C TYR A 59 -0.90 -10.67 9.28
N ALA A 60 0.13 -10.88 10.11
CA ALA A 60 1.51 -11.08 9.64
C ALA A 60 1.65 -12.30 8.71
N ALA A 61 1.00 -13.42 9.05
CA ALA A 61 1.04 -14.64 8.23
C ALA A 61 0.41 -14.41 6.84
N GLN A 62 -0.78 -13.82 6.79
CA GLN A 62 -1.48 -13.51 5.54
C GLN A 62 -0.67 -12.56 4.66
N ALA A 63 -0.03 -11.54 5.26
CA ALA A 63 0.84 -10.64 4.53
C ALA A 63 2.04 -11.38 3.93
N GLY A 64 2.71 -12.24 4.71
CA GLY A 64 3.83 -13.05 4.24
C GLY A 64 3.47 -13.96 3.06
N GLU A 65 2.33 -14.66 3.14
CA GLU A 65 1.81 -15.51 2.06
C GLU A 65 1.56 -14.69 0.78
N PHE A 66 0.93 -13.52 0.92
CA PHE A 66 0.68 -12.62 -0.20
C PHE A 66 1.99 -12.19 -0.87
N PHE A 67 2.98 -11.72 -0.11
CA PHE A 67 4.25 -11.26 -0.65
C PHE A 67 5.02 -12.39 -1.33
N THR A 68 5.04 -13.59 -0.73
CA THR A 68 5.68 -14.77 -1.32
C THR A 68 5.02 -15.16 -2.65
N SER A 69 3.69 -15.17 -2.68
CA SER A 69 2.93 -15.46 -3.90
C SER A 69 3.17 -14.40 -4.98
N ALA A 70 3.12 -13.11 -4.62
CA ALA A 70 3.35 -12.00 -5.54
C ALA A 70 4.77 -12.05 -6.15
N GLN A 71 5.78 -12.34 -5.33
CA GLN A 71 7.16 -12.49 -5.79
C GLN A 71 7.32 -13.68 -6.75
N SER A 72 6.74 -14.83 -6.41
CA SER A 72 6.78 -16.02 -7.28
C SER A 72 6.12 -15.74 -8.64
N ARG A 73 4.97 -15.06 -8.63
CA ARG A 73 4.23 -14.67 -9.85
C ARG A 73 5.04 -13.68 -10.69
N ALA A 74 5.59 -12.63 -10.08
CA ALA A 74 6.43 -11.66 -10.78
C ALA A 74 7.67 -12.33 -11.40
N ALA A 75 8.34 -13.23 -10.67
CA ALA A 75 9.49 -13.97 -11.18
C ALA A 75 9.13 -14.91 -12.33
N ALA A 76 7.97 -15.56 -12.30
CA ALA A 76 7.49 -16.42 -13.38
C ALA A 76 7.20 -15.61 -14.66
N GLN A 77 6.60 -14.43 -14.53
CA GLN A 77 6.34 -13.53 -15.66
C GLN A 77 7.64 -13.07 -16.33
N LEU A 78 8.69 -12.78 -15.54
CA LEU A 78 9.99 -12.40 -16.08
C LEU A 78 10.65 -13.53 -16.86
N ARG A 79 10.60 -14.79 -16.36
CA ARG A 79 11.13 -15.96 -17.08
C ARG A 79 10.42 -16.20 -18.41
N GLU A 80 9.11 -15.94 -18.48
CA GLU A 80 8.34 -16.04 -19.73
C GLU A 80 8.80 -14.98 -20.75
N LEU A 81 9.05 -13.75 -20.30
CA LEU A 81 9.54 -12.65 -21.14
C LEU A 81 10.97 -12.90 -21.65
N GLU A 82 11.86 -13.39 -20.79
CA GLU A 82 13.23 -13.78 -21.16
C GLU A 82 13.24 -14.96 -22.14
N GLY A 83 12.35 -15.94 -21.95
CA GLY A 83 12.19 -17.08 -22.86
C GLY A 83 11.72 -16.68 -24.27
N ARG A 84 11.09 -15.51 -24.42
CA ARG A 84 10.72 -14.92 -25.72
C ARG A 84 11.87 -14.14 -26.38
N HIS A 85 12.90 -13.76 -25.63
CA HIS A 85 14.00 -12.89 -26.07
C HIS A 85 15.33 -13.65 -26.17
N ASN A 86 15.31 -14.92 -26.57
CA ASN A 86 16.53 -15.71 -26.75
C ASN A 86 17.21 -15.48 -28.13
N GLY A 87 16.99 -14.30 -28.73
CA GLY A 87 17.52 -13.91 -30.04
C GLY A 87 18.62 -12.85 -29.99
N GLU A 88 18.57 -11.87 -29.08
CA GLU A 88 19.57 -10.80 -29.02
C GLU A 88 19.77 -10.37 -27.56
N GLY A 89 21.01 -10.37 -27.06
CA GLY A 89 21.31 -9.91 -25.71
C GLY A 89 21.08 -8.41 -25.60
N SER A 90 20.01 -7.99 -24.91
CA SER A 90 19.79 -6.58 -24.57
C SER A 90 20.54 -6.23 -23.28
N ILE A 91 21.27 -5.11 -23.31
CA ILE A 91 22.18 -4.64 -22.25
C ILE A 91 21.42 -4.02 -21.06
N ASP A 92 20.12 -3.79 -21.22
CA ASP A 92 19.26 -3.24 -20.17
C ASP A 92 18.72 -4.35 -19.26
N SER A 93 19.58 -4.86 -18.37
CA SER A 93 19.11 -5.63 -17.21
C SER A 93 18.10 -4.77 -16.42
N PRO A 94 16.89 -5.26 -16.11
CA PRO A 94 15.85 -4.40 -15.58
C PRO A 94 16.15 -4.09 -14.11
N LEU A 95 16.32 -2.80 -13.82
CA LEU A 95 16.43 -2.18 -12.49
C LEU A 95 15.31 -2.58 -11.50
N LEU A 96 14.27 -3.27 -11.97
CA LEU A 96 13.14 -3.79 -11.19
C LEU A 96 13.54 -4.88 -10.18
N LEU A 97 14.55 -5.71 -10.46
CA LEU A 97 14.95 -6.78 -9.54
C LEU A 97 15.58 -6.21 -8.25
N GLU A 98 16.25 -5.07 -8.37
CA GLU A 98 16.80 -4.34 -7.23
C GLU A 98 15.70 -3.66 -6.41
N GLN A 99 14.70 -3.07 -7.07
CA GLN A 99 13.55 -2.43 -6.39
C GLN A 99 12.67 -3.44 -5.64
N VAL A 100 12.43 -4.62 -6.20
CA VAL A 100 11.65 -5.67 -5.52
C VAL A 100 12.43 -6.27 -4.34
N LYS A 101 13.76 -6.41 -4.45
CA LYS A 101 14.60 -6.76 -3.30
C LYS A 101 14.56 -5.66 -2.24
N PHE A 102 14.60 -4.39 -2.63
CA PHE A 102 14.56 -3.25 -1.71
C PHE A 102 13.27 -3.25 -0.87
N LEU A 103 12.12 -3.53 -1.48
CA LEU A 103 10.85 -3.67 -0.76
C LEU A 103 10.86 -4.87 0.21
N SER A 104 11.53 -5.97 -0.12
CA SER A 104 11.65 -7.13 0.77
C SER A 104 12.45 -6.88 2.06
N PHE A 105 13.27 -5.83 2.13
CA PHE A 105 14.03 -5.48 3.34
C PHE A 105 13.32 -4.47 4.25
N TYR A 106 12.25 -3.82 3.77
CA TYR A 106 11.51 -2.79 4.52
C TYR A 106 10.20 -3.29 5.14
N PHE A 107 9.86 -4.58 4.99
CA PHE A 107 8.73 -5.24 5.65
C PHE A 107 9.19 -6.37 6.57
#